data_AF-A0A9D2EZ07-F1
#
_entry.id   AF-A0A9D2EZ07-F1
#
_cell.length_a   1.000
_cell.length_b   1.000
_cell.length_c   1.000
_cell.angle_alpha   90.00
_cell.angle_beta   90.00
_cell.angle_gamma   90.00
#
_symmetry.space_group_name_H-M   'P 1'
#
loop_
_entity.id
_entity.type
_entity.pdbx_description
1 polymer ?
#
loop_
_entity_poly.entity_id
_entity_poly.type
_entity_poly.pdbx_seq_one_letter_code
_entity_poly.pdbx_strand_id
1 'polypeptide(L)'
;MGACKRMLRGEGRALAALVAVLVALVLAWPAAAQASEVAGRSENNDAWHWSLSDDGTLTIGGQGIETTGPGWEALWEKSRVKRVVFESGSTTGDCLSNMFDSCTSLESVAWNGLDTSAATSMGNMFSQCLGLRSIDFSGLDTSSVTDMGGLLRECPNLLSVTFGSDFDTSSVTNMTAMFYNCGNLESLDLSSFDMVAVETMHNMFYECDDLASVTLGSGFTWVSGSTNPYLPAPADGLTWVRLDGATGLPVAGDKGYTPEGLAAAYPSSALPGTYVWNRFVTISFSGNGDGVTGAQPVQVANAEGSTKLAAAAFERPGYEFVGWNTATDGTGVAFSGGDTLTKSDLTGHLGQTLTLYAQWKAVEGPAEPEKPVEPELPTGPETPTDPETPTDPEAPTGPEAPGDGSDTEKPDETVRPAGSVATTTSALPQAGDATSSVLPVLLGIAGAVLVVAVLVMRRRRGE
;
A
#
# COMPACT_ATOMS: atom_id res chain seq x y z
N MET A 1 -46.09 -69.82 23.84
CA MET A 1 -45.16 -68.72 24.20
C MET A 1 -44.49 -67.99 23.02
N GLY A 2 -44.41 -68.55 21.79
CA GLY A 2 -43.64 -67.93 20.69
C GLY A 2 -44.21 -66.64 20.06
N ALA A 3 -45.53 -66.43 20.07
CA ALA A 3 -46.18 -65.31 19.38
C ALA A 3 -46.10 -63.98 20.17
N CYS A 4 -46.42 -64.01 21.47
CA CYS A 4 -46.44 -62.82 22.34
C CYS A 4 -45.04 -62.14 22.43
N LYS A 5 -43.96 -62.92 22.35
CA LYS A 5 -42.57 -62.42 22.34
C LYS A 5 -42.16 -61.72 21.02
N ARG A 6 -42.98 -61.78 19.97
CA ARG A 6 -42.78 -61.03 18.71
C ARG A 6 -43.54 -59.68 18.70
N MET A 7 -44.77 -59.62 19.22
CA MET A 7 -45.53 -58.36 19.31
C MET A 7 -44.81 -57.31 20.17
N LEU A 8 -44.38 -57.68 21.40
CA LEU A 8 -43.62 -56.78 22.29
C LEU A 8 -42.29 -56.28 21.69
N ARG A 9 -41.70 -57.02 20.73
CA ARG A 9 -40.51 -56.56 19.97
C ARG A 9 -40.86 -55.63 18.79
N GLY A 10 -42.09 -55.69 18.28
CA GLY A 10 -42.59 -54.79 17.24
C GLY A 10 -42.92 -53.42 17.82
N GLU A 11 -43.73 -53.38 18.87
CA GLU A 11 -44.17 -52.14 19.53
C GLU A 11 -43.00 -51.39 20.16
N GLY A 12 -42.09 -52.08 20.85
CA GLY A 12 -40.88 -51.46 21.38
C GLY A 12 -39.94 -50.89 20.30
N ARG A 13 -39.94 -51.45 19.08
CA ARG A 13 -39.21 -50.90 17.93
C ARG A 13 -39.91 -49.70 17.31
N ALA A 14 -41.25 -49.72 17.22
CA ALA A 14 -42.02 -48.57 16.77
C ALA A 14 -41.87 -47.39 17.73
N LEU A 15 -41.97 -47.62 19.05
CA LEU A 15 -41.77 -46.58 20.06
C LEU A 15 -40.33 -46.04 20.06
N ALA A 16 -39.32 -46.92 19.95
CA ALA A 16 -37.92 -46.50 19.84
C ALA A 16 -37.63 -45.74 18.55
N ALA A 17 -38.25 -46.11 17.42
CA ALA A 17 -38.13 -45.36 16.17
C ALA A 17 -38.81 -43.99 16.26
N LEU A 18 -39.98 -43.89 16.89
CA LEU A 18 -40.71 -42.63 17.05
C LEU A 18 -40.00 -41.69 18.03
N VAL A 19 -39.41 -42.22 19.11
CA VAL A 19 -38.51 -41.47 20.00
C VAL A 19 -37.22 -41.07 19.28
N ALA A 20 -36.63 -41.94 18.45
CA ALA A 20 -35.44 -41.59 17.66
C ALA A 20 -35.72 -40.52 16.61
N VAL A 21 -36.91 -40.52 15.98
CA VAL A 21 -37.36 -39.48 15.06
C VAL A 21 -37.64 -38.17 15.79
N LEU A 22 -38.26 -38.20 16.97
CA LEU A 22 -38.45 -36.99 17.79
C LEU A 22 -37.12 -36.42 18.32
N VAL A 23 -36.19 -37.28 18.75
CA VAL A 23 -34.84 -36.86 19.16
C VAL A 23 -34.05 -36.35 17.96
N ALA A 24 -34.18 -36.95 16.78
CA ALA A 24 -33.58 -36.43 15.55
C ALA A 24 -34.20 -35.09 15.12
N LEU A 25 -35.52 -34.89 15.27
CA LEU A 25 -36.18 -33.60 15.00
C LEU A 25 -35.80 -32.50 16.01
N VAL A 26 -35.46 -32.86 17.26
CA VAL A 26 -34.97 -31.91 18.27
C VAL A 26 -33.46 -31.64 18.13
N LEU A 27 -32.66 -32.61 17.67
CA LEU A 27 -31.21 -32.46 17.43
C LEU A 27 -30.87 -31.94 16.03
N ALA A 28 -31.78 -32.05 15.07
CA ALA A 28 -31.73 -31.41 13.75
C ALA A 28 -32.61 -30.16 13.68
N TRP A 29 -33.19 -29.72 14.81
CA TRP A 29 -33.60 -28.32 14.95
C TRP A 29 -32.30 -27.52 14.86
N PRO A 30 -32.10 -26.66 13.84
CA PRO A 30 -30.94 -25.81 13.83
C PRO A 30 -31.12 -24.83 15.00
N ALA A 31 -30.35 -25.03 16.06
CA ALA A 31 -30.00 -23.96 16.98
C ALA A 31 -29.01 -22.99 16.28
N ALA A 32 -29.35 -22.57 15.06
CA ALA A 32 -29.29 -21.17 14.76
C ALA A 32 -30.12 -20.50 15.87
N ALA A 33 -29.43 -19.86 16.81
CA ALA A 33 -30.03 -18.69 17.40
C ALA A 33 -30.47 -17.84 16.22
N GLN A 34 -31.78 -17.62 16.06
CA GLN A 34 -32.25 -16.61 15.14
C GLN A 34 -31.58 -15.33 15.63
N ALA A 35 -30.65 -14.80 14.83
CA ALA A 35 -30.12 -13.46 15.08
C ALA A 35 -31.33 -12.55 15.23
N SER A 36 -31.30 -11.62 16.18
CA SER A 36 -32.42 -10.72 16.44
C SER A 36 -32.53 -9.68 15.32
N GLU A 37 -33.08 -10.14 14.20
CA GLU A 37 -33.25 -9.39 12.98
C GLU A 37 -34.44 -8.44 13.18
N VAL A 38 -34.14 -7.15 13.21
CA VAL A 38 -35.17 -6.10 13.16
C VAL A 38 -35.41 -5.81 11.69
N ALA A 39 -36.66 -5.85 11.24
CA ALA A 39 -37.01 -5.68 9.84
C ALA A 39 -38.25 -4.80 9.67
N GLY A 40 -38.34 -4.14 8.51
CA GLY A 40 -39.45 -3.26 8.15
C GLY A 40 -39.74 -3.26 6.65
N ARG A 41 -40.84 -2.60 6.28
CA ARG A 41 -41.31 -2.43 4.90
C ARG A 41 -41.73 -0.98 4.68
N SER A 42 -41.73 -0.53 3.43
CA SER A 42 -42.20 0.80 3.08
C SER A 42 -43.72 0.91 3.29
N GLU A 43 -44.17 2.02 3.88
CA GLU A 43 -45.60 2.28 4.11
C GLU A 43 -46.41 2.33 2.80
N ASN A 44 -45.73 2.62 1.69
CA ASN A 44 -46.28 2.65 0.34
C ASN A 44 -46.31 1.25 -0.29
N ASN A 45 -47.29 0.43 0.10
CA ASN A 45 -47.64 -0.85 -0.55
C ASN A 45 -46.52 -1.91 -0.52
N ASP A 46 -45.70 -1.96 0.55
CA ASP A 46 -44.60 -2.91 0.72
C ASP A 46 -43.61 -2.94 -0.46
N ALA A 47 -43.50 -1.84 -1.22
CA ALA A 47 -42.73 -1.77 -2.48
C ALA A 47 -41.24 -2.10 -2.28
N TRP A 48 -40.70 -1.76 -1.11
CA TRP A 48 -39.36 -2.14 -0.67
C TRP A 48 -39.35 -2.50 0.82
N HIS A 49 -38.32 -3.21 1.24
CA HIS A 49 -38.12 -3.70 2.60
C HIS A 49 -36.67 -3.57 3.04
N TRP A 50 -36.45 -3.71 4.34
CA TRP A 50 -35.12 -3.72 4.93
C TRP A 50 -35.06 -4.66 6.13
N SER A 51 -33.86 -5.12 6.47
CA SER A 51 -33.59 -5.79 7.75
C SER A 51 -32.18 -5.50 8.27
N LEU A 52 -32.04 -5.43 9.59
CA LEU A 52 -30.78 -5.21 10.29
C LEU A 52 -30.47 -6.41 11.18
N SER A 53 -29.39 -7.11 10.85
CA SER A 53 -28.85 -8.25 11.59
C SER A 53 -28.03 -7.82 12.82
N ASP A 54 -27.86 -8.75 13.77
CA ASP A 54 -27.06 -8.53 15.00
C ASP A 54 -25.57 -8.20 14.72
N ASP A 55 -25.04 -8.63 13.56
CA ASP A 55 -23.66 -8.35 13.14
C ASP A 55 -23.46 -6.91 12.62
N GLY A 56 -24.54 -6.17 12.40
CA GLY A 56 -24.55 -4.83 11.81
C GLY A 56 -24.74 -4.81 10.28
N THR A 57 -25.11 -5.93 9.66
CA THR A 57 -25.48 -5.95 8.24
C THR A 57 -26.93 -5.46 8.07
N LEU A 58 -27.09 -4.34 7.37
CA LEU A 58 -28.36 -3.80 6.87
C LEU A 58 -28.57 -4.31 5.43
N THR A 59 -29.62 -5.11 5.23
CA THR A 59 -30.08 -5.52 3.90
C THR A 59 -31.25 -4.64 3.48
N ILE A 60 -31.26 -4.18 2.22
CA ILE A 60 -32.34 -3.37 1.64
C ILE A 60 -32.71 -3.98 0.28
N GLY A 61 -34.00 -4.18 0.01
CA GLY A 61 -34.46 -4.79 -1.23
C GLY A 61 -35.81 -4.29 -1.71
N GLY A 62 -36.09 -4.45 -3.00
CA GLY A 62 -37.37 -4.07 -3.62
C GLY A 62 -37.27 -2.89 -4.57
N GLN A 63 -38.38 -2.18 -4.77
CA GLN A 63 -38.54 -1.20 -5.85
C GLN A 63 -38.85 0.20 -5.31
N GLY A 64 -38.32 1.23 -5.96
CA GLY A 64 -38.55 2.62 -5.57
C GLY A 64 -37.99 2.95 -4.19
N ILE A 65 -36.78 2.48 -3.88
CA ILE A 65 -36.09 2.78 -2.61
C ILE A 65 -35.75 4.28 -2.57
N GLU A 66 -36.34 5.02 -1.65
CA GLU A 66 -36.23 6.49 -1.55
C GLU A 66 -36.31 6.99 -0.09
N THR A 67 -35.72 8.14 0.17
CA THR A 67 -35.52 8.72 1.52
C THR A 67 -36.60 9.73 1.94
N THR A 68 -37.48 10.13 1.02
CA THR A 68 -38.57 11.09 1.24
C THR A 68 -39.77 10.51 1.98
N GLY A 69 -39.81 9.18 2.15
CA GLY A 69 -40.87 8.49 2.88
C GLY A 69 -40.91 8.86 4.38
N PRO A 70 -42.09 8.86 5.01
CA PRO A 70 -42.22 9.14 6.44
C PRO A 70 -41.39 8.13 7.26
N GLY A 71 -40.67 8.66 8.26
CA GLY A 71 -39.96 7.82 9.22
C GLY A 71 -38.60 7.27 8.79
N TRP A 72 -38.05 7.64 7.61
CA TRP A 72 -36.73 7.17 7.14
C TRP A 72 -35.64 7.20 8.24
N GLU A 73 -35.48 8.34 8.90
CA GLU A 73 -34.51 8.57 9.99
C GLU A 73 -34.68 7.66 11.22
N ALA A 74 -35.82 6.97 11.35
CA ALA A 74 -36.16 6.11 12.47
C ALA A 74 -36.26 4.62 12.09
N LEU A 75 -35.99 4.24 10.83
CA LEU A 75 -36.13 2.85 10.37
C LEU A 75 -35.16 1.91 11.11
N TRP A 76 -33.87 2.25 11.14
CA TRP A 76 -32.84 1.44 11.77
C TRP A 76 -31.93 2.26 12.70
N GLU A 77 -31.31 1.57 13.66
CA GLU A 77 -30.27 2.15 14.51
C GLU A 77 -29.00 2.42 13.68
N LYS A 78 -28.88 3.63 13.11
CA LYS A 78 -27.75 4.06 12.26
C LYS A 78 -26.36 3.72 12.84
N SER A 79 -26.20 3.80 14.17
CA SER A 79 -24.95 3.45 14.88
C SER A 79 -24.61 1.95 14.91
N ARG A 80 -25.57 1.06 14.63
CA ARG A 80 -25.35 -0.39 14.50
C ARG A 80 -25.00 -0.82 13.07
N VAL A 81 -25.29 0.01 12.06
CA VAL A 81 -25.04 -0.33 10.65
C VAL A 81 -23.53 -0.31 10.39
N LYS A 82 -22.98 -1.46 10.01
CA LYS A 82 -21.57 -1.65 9.61
C LYS A 82 -21.42 -2.02 8.14
N ARG A 83 -22.44 -2.64 7.56
CA ARG A 83 -22.45 -3.06 6.16
C ARG A 83 -23.82 -2.83 5.58
N VAL A 84 -23.89 -2.22 4.41
CA VAL A 84 -25.11 -2.17 3.60
C VAL A 84 -25.02 -3.20 2.49
N VAL A 85 -26.10 -3.94 2.25
CA VAL A 85 -26.22 -4.91 1.16
C VAL A 85 -27.55 -4.70 0.46
N PHE A 86 -27.52 -4.34 -0.82
CA PHE A 86 -28.74 -4.29 -1.63
C PHE A 86 -29.09 -5.68 -2.18
N GLU A 87 -30.38 -6.00 -2.30
CA GLU A 87 -30.84 -7.20 -2.98
C GLU A 87 -30.74 -7.02 -4.50
N SER A 88 -30.34 -8.07 -5.23
CA SER A 88 -30.19 -8.00 -6.69
C SER A 88 -31.53 -7.74 -7.39
N GLY A 89 -31.52 -6.82 -8.36
CA GLY A 89 -32.73 -6.37 -9.05
C GLY A 89 -33.54 -5.30 -8.31
N SER A 90 -32.98 -4.71 -7.24
CA SER A 90 -33.59 -3.56 -6.57
C SER A 90 -33.45 -2.28 -7.40
N THR A 91 -34.42 -1.37 -7.26
CA THR A 91 -34.46 -0.07 -7.96
C THR A 91 -34.67 1.07 -6.97
N THR A 92 -34.13 2.26 -7.26
CA THR A 92 -34.32 3.45 -6.43
C THR A 92 -35.50 4.31 -6.89
N GLY A 93 -35.98 5.19 -6.01
CA GLY A 93 -36.77 6.36 -6.40
C GLY A 93 -35.86 7.53 -6.79
N ASP A 94 -36.39 8.76 -6.71
CA ASP A 94 -35.70 9.97 -7.17
C ASP A 94 -34.74 10.57 -6.13
N CYS A 95 -34.92 10.25 -4.85
CA CYS A 95 -34.19 10.88 -3.74
C CYS A 95 -33.46 9.86 -2.85
N LEU A 96 -32.13 9.80 -2.99
CA LEU A 96 -31.21 9.06 -2.11
C LEU A 96 -30.47 9.97 -1.12
N SER A 97 -30.88 11.24 -1.02
CA SER A 97 -30.24 12.20 -0.13
C SER A 97 -30.36 11.78 1.34
N ASN A 98 -29.26 11.84 2.09
CA ASN A 98 -29.13 11.41 3.49
C ASN A 98 -29.34 9.90 3.75
N MET A 99 -29.36 9.03 2.72
CA MET A 99 -29.71 7.59 2.84
C MET A 99 -28.97 6.88 3.99
N PHE A 100 -27.67 7.16 4.15
CA PHE A 100 -26.81 6.64 5.20
C PHE A 100 -26.12 7.74 6.02
N ASP A 101 -26.65 8.98 6.02
CA ASP A 101 -26.10 10.05 6.87
C ASP A 101 -26.06 9.60 8.33
N SER A 102 -24.96 9.93 9.02
CA SER A 102 -24.71 9.61 10.43
C SER A 102 -24.68 8.10 10.74
N CYS A 103 -24.47 7.23 9.73
CA CYS A 103 -24.15 5.81 9.95
C CYS A 103 -22.68 5.67 10.41
N THR A 104 -22.39 6.12 11.63
CA THR A 104 -21.03 6.29 12.17
C THR A 104 -20.20 5.01 12.28
N SER A 105 -20.84 3.83 12.22
CA SER A 105 -20.18 2.52 12.21
C SER A 105 -20.03 1.90 10.82
N LEU A 106 -20.49 2.56 9.75
CA LEU A 106 -20.53 1.98 8.40
C LEU A 106 -19.11 1.79 7.83
N GLU A 107 -18.75 0.54 7.54
CA GLU A 107 -17.43 0.14 7.00
C GLU A 107 -17.47 -0.13 5.49
N SER A 108 -18.62 -0.56 4.94
CA SER A 108 -18.74 -1.01 3.54
C SER A 108 -20.17 -1.02 2.99
N VAL A 109 -20.30 -0.89 1.66
CA VAL A 109 -21.57 -1.01 0.91
C VAL A 109 -21.41 -2.01 -0.22
N ALA A 110 -22.41 -2.86 -0.45
CA ALA A 110 -22.49 -3.78 -1.58
C ALA A 110 -23.74 -3.48 -2.42
N TRP A 111 -23.54 -2.87 -3.59
CA TRP A 111 -24.61 -2.40 -4.47
C TRP A 111 -25.36 -3.53 -5.20
N ASN A 112 -24.70 -4.66 -5.48
CA ASN A 112 -25.31 -5.86 -6.08
C ASN A 112 -26.16 -5.63 -7.35
N GLY A 113 -25.85 -4.60 -8.13
CA GLY A 113 -26.61 -4.20 -9.32
C GLY A 113 -27.89 -3.42 -9.01
N LEU A 114 -27.89 -2.61 -7.95
CA LEU A 114 -28.90 -1.60 -7.67
C LEU A 114 -29.05 -0.66 -8.87
N ASP A 115 -30.26 -0.55 -9.40
CA ASP A 115 -30.59 0.40 -10.47
C ASP A 115 -30.85 1.78 -9.85
N THR A 116 -29.90 2.70 -10.06
CA THR A 116 -29.96 4.10 -9.63
C THR A 116 -30.34 5.07 -10.75
N SER A 117 -30.75 4.59 -11.94
CA SER A 117 -31.03 5.45 -13.10
C SER A 117 -32.18 6.46 -12.87
N ALA A 118 -33.05 6.21 -11.89
CA ALA A 118 -34.10 7.12 -11.45
C ALA A 118 -33.64 8.20 -10.46
N ALA A 119 -32.47 8.07 -9.85
CA ALA A 119 -32.00 8.96 -8.79
C ALA A 119 -31.61 10.34 -9.35
N THR A 120 -32.15 11.39 -8.74
CA THR A 120 -31.88 12.80 -9.10
C THR A 120 -31.14 13.56 -8.01
N SER A 121 -31.10 13.05 -6.78
CA SER A 121 -30.32 13.60 -5.67
C SER A 121 -29.67 12.50 -4.82
N MET A 122 -28.40 12.72 -4.48
CA MET A 122 -27.57 11.89 -3.59
C MET A 122 -26.88 12.76 -2.51
N GLY A 123 -27.46 13.92 -2.18
CA GLY A 123 -26.86 14.87 -1.24
C GLY A 123 -26.72 14.28 0.16
N ASN A 124 -25.56 14.45 0.79
CA ASN A 124 -25.23 13.91 2.13
C ASN A 124 -25.43 12.38 2.27
N MET A 125 -25.44 11.60 1.17
CA MET A 125 -25.77 10.16 1.22
C MET A 125 -24.93 9.37 2.22
N PHE A 126 -23.64 9.71 2.37
CA PHE A 126 -22.70 9.11 3.32
C PHE A 126 -22.12 10.13 4.32
N SER A 127 -22.78 11.27 4.53
CA SER A 127 -22.33 12.28 5.49
C SER A 127 -22.14 11.70 6.89
N GLN A 128 -21.08 12.10 7.61
CA GLN A 128 -20.74 11.63 8.95
C GLN A 128 -20.56 10.10 9.09
N CYS A 129 -20.23 9.36 8.01
CA CYS A 129 -19.90 7.93 8.06
C CYS A 129 -18.49 7.69 8.64
N LEU A 130 -18.31 7.92 9.94
CA LEU A 130 -17.00 7.89 10.62
C LEU A 130 -16.25 6.54 10.52
N GLY A 131 -16.95 5.43 10.29
CA GLY A 131 -16.35 4.10 10.10
C GLY A 131 -15.82 3.83 8.69
N LEU A 132 -16.18 4.66 7.72
CA LEU A 132 -15.97 4.40 6.30
C LEU A 132 -14.51 4.66 5.93
N ARG A 133 -13.80 3.60 5.54
CA ARG A 133 -12.38 3.68 5.13
C ARG A 133 -12.20 3.77 3.63
N SER A 134 -13.14 3.24 2.88
CA SER A 134 -13.14 3.23 1.41
C SER A 134 -14.56 3.09 0.91
N ILE A 135 -14.88 3.75 -0.20
CA ILE A 135 -16.13 3.52 -0.93
C ILE A 135 -15.87 3.44 -2.44
N ASP A 136 -16.59 2.54 -3.09
CA ASP A 136 -16.57 2.33 -4.53
C ASP A 136 -17.97 2.60 -5.06
N PHE A 137 -18.11 3.55 -5.98
CA PHE A 137 -19.38 3.88 -6.66
C PHE A 137 -19.51 3.20 -8.04
N SER A 138 -18.65 2.24 -8.36
CA SER A 138 -18.68 1.54 -9.65
C SER A 138 -19.99 0.78 -9.88
N GLY A 139 -20.53 0.92 -11.09
CA GLY A 139 -21.78 0.28 -11.50
C GLY A 139 -23.06 1.00 -11.04
N LEU A 140 -22.95 2.19 -10.44
CA LEU A 140 -24.09 3.09 -10.26
C LEU A 140 -24.24 4.00 -11.49
N ASP A 141 -25.47 4.14 -11.98
CA ASP A 141 -25.84 5.18 -12.94
C ASP A 141 -26.12 6.48 -12.18
N THR A 142 -25.34 7.52 -12.45
CA THR A 142 -25.52 8.86 -11.88
C THR A 142 -25.90 9.92 -12.92
N SER A 143 -26.21 9.52 -14.16
CA SER A 143 -26.47 10.44 -15.29
C SER A 143 -27.65 11.39 -15.09
N SER A 144 -28.61 11.02 -14.24
CA SER A 144 -29.77 11.85 -13.85
C SER A 144 -29.56 12.64 -12.54
N VAL A 145 -28.44 12.46 -11.84
CA VAL A 145 -28.17 13.11 -10.56
C VAL A 145 -27.81 14.57 -10.78
N THR A 146 -28.53 15.45 -10.07
CA THR A 146 -28.33 16.90 -10.09
C THR A 146 -27.69 17.42 -8.80
N ASP A 147 -27.91 16.74 -7.66
CA ASP A 147 -27.35 17.12 -6.36
C ASP A 147 -26.46 16.02 -5.78
N MET A 148 -25.17 16.34 -5.60
CA MET A 148 -24.17 15.55 -4.89
C MET A 148 -23.58 16.32 -3.69
N GLY A 149 -24.26 17.38 -3.23
CA GLY A 149 -23.80 18.23 -2.13
C GLY A 149 -23.57 17.40 -0.85
N GLY A 150 -22.35 17.43 -0.33
CA GLY A 150 -21.97 16.73 0.90
C GLY A 150 -21.92 15.21 0.81
N LEU A 151 -21.87 14.61 -0.39
CA LEU A 151 -21.94 13.14 -0.61
C LEU A 151 -21.13 12.32 0.41
N LEU A 152 -19.89 12.73 0.72
CA LEU A 152 -18.97 12.11 1.68
C LEU A 152 -18.52 13.08 2.79
N ARG A 153 -19.31 14.11 3.08
CA ARG A 153 -18.97 15.14 4.10
C ARG A 153 -18.71 14.50 5.47
N GLU A 154 -17.69 15.00 6.18
CA GLU A 154 -17.31 14.59 7.53
C GLU A 154 -17.06 13.08 7.66
N CYS A 155 -16.34 12.52 6.67
CA CYS A 155 -15.81 11.16 6.69
C CYS A 155 -14.28 11.16 6.97
N PRO A 156 -13.82 11.53 8.18
CA PRO A 156 -12.40 11.80 8.43
C PRO A 156 -11.50 10.55 8.32
N ASN A 157 -12.06 9.34 8.43
CA ASN A 157 -11.32 8.07 8.31
C ASN A 157 -11.28 7.50 6.88
N LEU A 158 -11.87 8.20 5.90
CA LEU A 158 -11.90 7.80 4.50
C LEU A 158 -10.52 7.94 3.87
N LEU A 159 -9.96 6.83 3.39
CA LEU A 159 -8.62 6.75 2.80
C LEU A 159 -8.66 6.76 1.26
N SER A 160 -9.75 6.25 0.66
CA SER A 160 -9.89 6.15 -0.78
C SER A 160 -11.35 6.21 -1.25
N VAL A 161 -11.55 6.76 -2.45
CA VAL A 161 -12.82 6.73 -3.18
C VAL A 161 -12.54 6.18 -4.57
N THR A 162 -13.43 5.34 -5.08
CA THR A 162 -13.39 4.85 -6.47
C THR A 162 -14.67 5.26 -7.19
N PHE A 163 -14.51 5.87 -8.36
CA PHE A 163 -15.59 6.15 -9.29
C PHE A 163 -15.47 5.19 -10.48
N GLY A 164 -16.58 4.56 -10.86
CA GLY A 164 -16.60 3.70 -12.05
C GLY A 164 -16.71 4.49 -13.34
N SER A 165 -16.63 3.79 -14.48
CA SER A 165 -16.86 4.37 -15.82
C SER A 165 -18.25 4.96 -16.00
N ASP A 166 -19.21 4.51 -15.20
CA ASP A 166 -20.63 4.85 -15.30
C ASP A 166 -21.02 6.02 -14.37
N PHE A 167 -20.05 6.52 -13.58
CA PHE A 167 -20.21 7.67 -12.69
C PHE A 167 -20.15 8.99 -13.48
N ASP A 168 -21.27 9.31 -14.13
CA ASP A 168 -21.50 10.52 -14.90
C ASP A 168 -21.88 11.70 -13.97
N THR A 169 -21.17 12.82 -14.07
CA THR A 169 -21.46 14.06 -13.33
C THR A 169 -21.99 15.19 -14.20
N SER A 170 -22.24 14.97 -15.51
CA SER A 170 -22.58 16.01 -16.48
C SER A 170 -23.90 16.73 -16.21
N SER A 171 -24.80 16.13 -15.42
CA SER A 171 -26.06 16.70 -14.95
C SER A 171 -25.97 17.38 -13.57
N VAL A 172 -24.85 17.26 -12.86
CA VAL A 172 -24.70 17.73 -11.47
C VAL A 172 -24.58 19.25 -11.41
N THR A 173 -25.47 19.90 -10.65
CA THR A 173 -25.47 21.36 -10.42
C THR A 173 -24.88 21.73 -9.05
N ASN A 174 -24.89 20.81 -8.08
CA ASN A 174 -24.37 21.04 -6.73
C ASN A 174 -23.35 19.98 -6.30
N MET A 175 -22.11 20.42 -6.03
CA MET A 175 -21.02 19.65 -5.42
C MET A 175 -20.51 20.30 -4.12
N THR A 176 -21.31 21.18 -3.50
CA THR A 176 -20.96 21.87 -2.25
C THR A 176 -20.58 20.86 -1.17
N ALA A 177 -19.41 21.06 -0.55
CA ALA A 177 -18.89 20.27 0.57
C ALA A 177 -18.76 18.75 0.31
N MET A 178 -18.68 18.30 -0.95
CA MET A 178 -18.72 16.88 -1.34
C MET A 178 -17.74 15.99 -0.56
N PHE A 179 -16.52 16.47 -0.30
CA PHE A 179 -15.49 15.79 0.51
C PHE A 179 -15.09 16.58 1.76
N TYR A 180 -15.89 17.56 2.19
CA TYR A 180 -15.58 18.42 3.35
C TYR A 180 -15.17 17.58 4.57
N ASN A 181 -14.03 17.88 5.19
CA ASN A 181 -13.48 17.16 6.34
C ASN A 181 -13.33 15.64 6.12
N CYS A 182 -12.81 15.26 4.95
CA CYS A 182 -12.23 13.94 4.68
C CYS A 182 -10.73 13.96 5.00
N GLY A 183 -10.38 14.22 6.27
CA GLY A 183 -9.01 14.52 6.69
C GLY A 183 -7.93 13.55 6.21
N ASN A 184 -8.18 12.24 6.28
CA ASN A 184 -7.21 11.19 5.91
C ASN A 184 -7.26 10.76 4.42
N LEU A 185 -7.99 11.48 3.55
CA LEU A 185 -8.14 11.09 2.14
C LEU A 185 -6.89 11.45 1.34
N GLU A 186 -5.94 10.52 1.22
CA GLU A 186 -4.63 10.77 0.62
C GLU A 186 -4.66 11.07 -0.89
N SER A 187 -5.60 10.46 -1.62
CA SER A 187 -5.67 10.55 -3.08
C SER A 187 -7.09 10.52 -3.63
N LEU A 188 -7.33 11.27 -4.72
CA LEU A 188 -8.64 11.34 -5.38
C LEU A 188 -8.51 11.44 -6.90
N ASP A 189 -9.20 10.56 -7.64
CA ASP A 189 -9.29 10.64 -9.10
C ASP A 189 -10.59 11.33 -9.51
N LEU A 190 -10.48 12.50 -10.15
CA LEU A 190 -11.57 13.30 -10.71
C LEU A 190 -11.40 13.42 -12.24
N SER A 191 -10.73 12.48 -12.88
CA SER A 191 -10.49 12.50 -14.34
C SER A 191 -11.76 12.35 -15.18
N SER A 192 -12.79 11.68 -14.64
CA SER A 192 -14.11 11.51 -15.26
C SER A 192 -15.08 12.67 -14.99
N PHE A 193 -14.79 13.56 -14.05
CA PHE A 193 -15.72 14.60 -13.64
C PHE A 193 -15.90 15.66 -14.75
N ASP A 194 -17.14 15.78 -15.23
CA ASP A 194 -17.60 16.91 -16.03
C ASP A 194 -18.26 17.95 -15.10
N MET A 195 -17.82 19.19 -15.21
CA MET A 195 -18.25 20.31 -14.38
C MET A 195 -19.14 21.29 -15.16
N VAL A 196 -19.58 20.95 -16.38
CA VAL A 196 -20.32 21.84 -17.30
C VAL A 196 -21.64 22.39 -16.73
N ALA A 197 -22.31 21.61 -15.88
CA ALA A 197 -23.58 21.97 -15.25
C ALA A 197 -23.41 22.50 -13.80
N VAL A 198 -22.21 22.44 -13.21
CA VAL A 198 -22.01 22.71 -11.78
C VAL A 198 -22.12 24.20 -11.49
N GLU A 199 -23.16 24.58 -10.74
CA GLU A 199 -23.41 25.95 -10.30
C GLU A 199 -22.68 26.28 -8.99
N THR A 200 -22.46 25.27 -8.12
CA THR A 200 -21.79 25.47 -6.81
C THR A 200 -20.91 24.30 -6.38
N MET A 201 -19.75 24.61 -5.78
CA MET A 201 -18.80 23.67 -5.19
C MET A 201 -18.16 24.22 -3.89
N HIS A 202 -18.94 24.94 -3.08
CA HIS A 202 -18.42 25.61 -1.87
C HIS A 202 -17.73 24.60 -0.93
N ASN A 203 -16.51 24.91 -0.47
CA ASN A 203 -15.75 24.09 0.49
C ASN A 203 -15.56 22.61 0.08
N MET A 204 -15.56 22.28 -1.21
CA MET A 204 -15.57 20.89 -1.71
C MET A 204 -14.46 20.01 -1.13
N PHE A 205 -13.25 20.56 -0.92
CA PHE A 205 -12.07 19.89 -0.37
C PHE A 205 -11.53 20.55 0.91
N TYR A 206 -12.38 21.31 1.63
CA TYR A 206 -11.98 21.97 2.87
C TYR A 206 -11.77 20.92 3.98
N GLU A 207 -10.72 21.06 4.80
CA GLU A 207 -10.32 20.08 5.82
C GLU A 207 -9.97 18.67 5.25
N CYS A 208 -9.61 18.56 3.96
CA CYS A 208 -8.99 17.36 3.37
C CYS A 208 -7.46 17.37 3.56
N ASP A 209 -6.99 17.50 4.81
CA ASP A 209 -5.62 17.92 5.08
C ASP A 209 -4.53 16.97 4.54
N ASP A 210 -4.76 15.66 4.46
CA ASP A 210 -3.80 14.69 3.88
C ASP A 210 -3.91 14.49 2.35
N LEU A 211 -4.83 15.19 1.65
CA LEU A 211 -5.02 15.04 0.20
C LEU A 211 -3.80 15.55 -0.57
N ALA A 212 -2.89 14.61 -0.85
CA ALA A 212 -1.58 14.83 -1.42
C ALA A 212 -1.46 14.45 -2.90
N SER A 213 -2.48 13.81 -3.47
CA SER A 213 -2.57 13.48 -4.89
C SER A 213 -3.99 13.70 -5.43
N VAL A 214 -4.13 14.39 -6.57
CA VAL A 214 -5.40 14.49 -7.28
C VAL A 214 -5.20 14.35 -8.80
N THR A 215 -6.04 13.58 -9.47
CA THR A 215 -6.06 13.51 -10.93
C THR A 215 -7.22 14.33 -11.46
N LEU A 216 -6.95 15.27 -12.38
CA LEU A 216 -7.95 16.18 -12.95
C LEU A 216 -8.12 15.94 -14.44
N GLY A 217 -9.39 15.84 -14.87
CA GLY A 217 -9.78 15.60 -16.26
C GLY A 217 -9.98 16.88 -17.06
N SER A 218 -10.12 16.75 -18.39
CA SER A 218 -10.41 17.89 -19.27
C SER A 218 -11.80 18.50 -19.09
N GLY A 219 -12.74 17.76 -18.48
CA GLY A 219 -14.06 18.26 -18.07
C GLY A 219 -14.06 19.03 -16.73
N PHE A 220 -12.97 18.93 -15.95
CA PHE A 220 -12.88 19.57 -14.65
C PHE A 220 -12.69 21.09 -14.80
N THR A 221 -13.42 21.88 -14.02
CA THR A 221 -13.22 23.34 -13.89
C THR A 221 -13.55 23.78 -12.47
N TRP A 222 -12.94 24.88 -12.02
CA TRP A 222 -13.29 25.52 -10.75
C TRP A 222 -14.43 26.51 -10.96
N VAL A 223 -15.54 26.33 -10.25
CA VAL A 223 -16.75 27.13 -10.43
C VAL A 223 -16.61 28.50 -9.77
N SER A 224 -16.60 29.54 -10.58
CA SER A 224 -16.51 30.93 -10.15
C SER A 224 -17.66 31.33 -9.22
N GLY A 225 -17.36 32.06 -8.14
CA GLY A 225 -18.37 32.44 -7.13
C GLY A 225 -18.53 31.44 -5.98
N SER A 226 -18.03 30.21 -6.13
CA SER A 226 -17.91 29.29 -4.99
C SER A 226 -16.87 29.78 -3.98
N THR A 227 -17.11 29.54 -2.70
CA THR A 227 -16.20 29.90 -1.59
C THR A 227 -15.33 28.71 -1.24
N ASN A 228 -14.01 28.91 -1.12
CA ASN A 228 -13.02 27.85 -0.91
C ASN A 228 -13.21 26.60 -1.81
N PRO A 229 -13.34 26.74 -3.14
CA PRO A 229 -13.51 25.59 -4.05
C PRO A 229 -12.19 24.90 -4.40
N TYR A 230 -11.07 25.41 -3.89
CA TYR A 230 -9.72 24.98 -4.26
C TYR A 230 -9.31 23.72 -3.52
N LEU A 231 -8.28 23.05 -4.04
CA LEU A 231 -7.59 21.97 -3.32
C LEU A 231 -7.05 22.48 -1.97
N PRO A 232 -6.79 21.60 -1.00
CA PRO A 232 -6.08 21.99 0.22
C PRO A 232 -4.70 22.55 -0.12
N ALA A 233 -4.24 23.49 0.72
CA ALA A 233 -2.88 23.99 0.67
C ALA A 233 -1.94 22.85 1.12
N PRO A 234 -0.92 22.49 0.32
CA PRO A 234 0.03 21.46 0.73
C PRO A 234 0.71 21.79 2.06
N ALA A 235 0.96 20.77 2.88
CA ALA A 235 1.68 20.93 4.13
C ALA A 235 3.08 21.55 3.93
N ASP A 236 3.63 22.12 5.01
CA ASP A 236 4.99 22.70 5.06
C ASP A 236 5.29 23.80 4.03
N GLY A 237 4.25 24.40 3.41
CA GLY A 237 4.39 25.42 2.38
C GLY A 237 4.83 24.87 1.02
N LEU A 238 4.63 23.57 0.77
CA LEU A 238 4.84 22.95 -0.53
C LEU A 238 3.84 23.47 -1.58
N THR A 239 4.10 23.12 -2.84
CA THR A 239 3.23 23.44 -3.97
C THR A 239 2.67 22.17 -4.60
N TRP A 240 1.56 22.27 -5.33
CA TRP A 240 1.08 21.21 -6.22
C TRP A 240 1.91 21.20 -7.50
N VAL A 241 2.50 20.06 -7.89
CA VAL A 241 3.20 19.88 -9.17
C VAL A 241 2.53 18.80 -9.99
N ARG A 242 2.49 18.97 -11.31
CA ARG A 242 1.94 17.98 -12.23
C ARG A 242 2.98 16.92 -12.55
N LEU A 243 2.58 15.65 -12.53
CA LEU A 243 3.42 14.53 -12.95
C LEU A 243 3.34 14.30 -14.46
N ASP A 244 4.48 13.99 -15.05
CA ASP A 244 4.59 13.38 -16.37
C ASP A 244 4.25 11.88 -16.24
N GLY A 245 3.17 11.45 -16.88
CA GLY A 245 2.64 10.08 -16.75
C GLY A 245 3.52 8.98 -17.34
N ALA A 246 4.57 9.31 -18.11
CA ALA A 246 5.52 8.32 -18.63
C ALA A 246 6.73 8.11 -17.69
N THR A 247 7.06 9.12 -16.87
CA THR A 247 8.24 9.10 -15.98
C THR A 247 7.91 9.00 -14.49
N GLY A 248 6.70 9.42 -14.07
CA GLY A 248 6.32 9.54 -12.67
C GLY A 248 7.03 10.69 -11.93
N LEU A 249 7.69 11.58 -12.66
CA LEU A 249 8.38 12.77 -12.14
C LEU A 249 7.59 14.05 -12.49
N PRO A 250 7.85 15.18 -11.81
CA PRO A 250 7.27 16.46 -12.19
C PRO A 250 7.57 16.83 -13.65
N VAL A 251 6.59 17.39 -14.34
CA VAL A 251 6.75 17.89 -15.72
C VAL A 251 7.91 18.88 -15.78
N ALA A 252 8.81 18.71 -16.74
CA ALA A 252 10.03 19.50 -16.83
C ALA A 252 9.72 21.02 -16.97
N GLY A 253 10.18 21.80 -15.99
CA GLY A 253 9.96 23.25 -15.94
C GLY A 253 8.70 23.68 -15.17
N ASP A 254 7.90 22.73 -14.66
CA ASP A 254 6.88 23.03 -13.66
C ASP A 254 7.55 23.58 -12.38
N LYS A 255 7.01 24.68 -11.87
CA LYS A 255 7.48 25.35 -10.63
C LYS A 255 6.54 25.09 -9.45
N GLY A 256 5.46 24.35 -9.71
CA GLY A 256 4.36 24.12 -8.81
C GLY A 256 3.41 25.31 -8.66
N TYR A 257 2.24 25.00 -8.14
CA TYR A 257 1.10 25.88 -8.01
C TYR A 257 0.66 25.97 -6.53
N THR A 258 0.19 27.14 -6.08
CA THR A 258 -0.73 27.19 -4.94
C THR A 258 -2.10 26.70 -5.39
N PRO A 259 -3.03 26.34 -4.48
CA PRO A 259 -4.38 25.94 -4.89
C PRO A 259 -5.10 26.97 -5.78
N GLU A 260 -4.98 28.26 -5.44
CA GLU A 260 -5.54 29.36 -6.24
C GLU A 260 -4.80 29.52 -7.58
N GLY A 261 -3.47 29.36 -7.56
CA GLY A 261 -2.65 29.42 -8.77
C GLY A 261 -2.94 28.30 -9.76
N LEU A 262 -3.26 27.10 -9.27
CA LEU A 262 -3.70 25.98 -10.09
C LEU A 262 -5.09 26.24 -10.66
N ALA A 263 -6.03 26.64 -9.80
CA ALA A 263 -7.40 26.96 -10.21
C ALA A 263 -7.47 28.11 -11.22
N ALA A 264 -6.58 29.11 -11.13
CA ALA A 264 -6.47 30.20 -12.10
C ALA A 264 -5.82 29.81 -13.43
N ALA A 265 -5.05 28.72 -13.46
CA ALA A 265 -4.42 28.19 -14.67
C ALA A 265 -5.33 27.21 -15.45
N TYR A 266 -6.38 26.69 -14.80
CA TYR A 266 -7.24 25.61 -15.28
C TYR A 266 -8.67 26.13 -15.53
N PRO A 267 -9.41 25.63 -16.55
CA PRO A 267 -8.98 24.66 -17.54
C PRO A 267 -8.04 25.26 -18.60
N SER A 268 -7.04 24.47 -18.98
CA SER A 268 -6.45 24.56 -20.31
C SER A 268 -6.24 23.15 -20.84
N SER A 269 -6.28 22.96 -22.16
CA SER A 269 -6.10 21.64 -22.78
C SER A 269 -4.75 20.98 -22.50
N ALA A 270 -3.79 21.73 -21.95
CA ALA A 270 -2.44 21.27 -21.65
C ALA A 270 -2.25 20.79 -20.20
N LEU A 271 -3.19 21.03 -19.28
CA LEU A 271 -3.04 20.78 -17.84
C LEU A 271 -3.66 19.48 -17.26
N PRO A 272 -4.64 18.78 -17.88
CA PRO A 272 -5.15 17.52 -17.34
C PRO A 272 -4.07 16.49 -17.01
N GLY A 273 -4.27 15.76 -15.92
CA GLY A 273 -3.32 14.79 -15.38
C GLY A 273 -3.29 14.78 -13.86
N THR A 274 -2.33 14.03 -13.31
CA THR A 274 -2.15 13.87 -11.87
C THR A 274 -1.26 14.98 -11.31
N TYR A 275 -1.76 15.64 -10.28
CA TYR A 275 -1.06 16.61 -9.45
C TYR A 275 -0.73 15.98 -8.10
N VAL A 276 0.46 16.26 -7.58
CA VAL A 276 0.88 15.82 -6.25
C VAL A 276 1.56 16.95 -5.50
N TRP A 277 1.65 16.87 -4.17
CA TRP A 277 2.48 17.79 -3.39
C TRP A 277 3.96 17.64 -3.81
N ASN A 278 4.66 18.77 -3.91
CA ASN A 278 6.03 18.85 -4.43
C ASN A 278 7.08 18.38 -3.42
N ARG A 279 7.06 17.09 -3.10
CA ARG A 279 8.07 16.39 -2.28
C ARG A 279 9.29 15.97 -3.12
N PHE A 280 9.49 16.58 -4.29
CA PHE A 280 10.62 16.29 -5.16
C PHE A 280 11.81 17.22 -4.88
N VAL A 281 13.00 16.70 -5.09
CA VAL A 281 14.28 17.42 -4.99
C VAL A 281 14.98 17.39 -6.33
N THR A 282 15.42 18.55 -6.79
CA THR A 282 16.28 18.65 -7.98
C THR A 282 17.74 18.44 -7.54
N ILE A 283 18.38 17.38 -8.00
CA ILE A 283 19.79 17.10 -7.70
C ILE A 283 20.63 17.63 -8.87
N SER A 284 21.35 18.72 -8.61
CA SER A 284 22.31 19.31 -9.54
C SER A 284 23.74 18.92 -9.16
N PHE A 285 24.62 18.89 -10.17
CA PHE A 285 25.99 18.40 -10.01
C PHE A 285 27.00 19.43 -10.49
N SER A 286 28.00 19.71 -9.66
CA SER A 286 29.13 20.60 -9.97
C SER A 286 30.40 19.79 -10.14
N GLY A 287 31.11 20.04 -11.26
CA GLY A 287 32.42 19.44 -11.52
C GLY A 287 33.51 19.86 -10.52
N ASN A 288 33.31 20.98 -9.81
CA ASN A 288 34.09 21.42 -8.64
C ASN A 288 35.62 21.32 -8.78
N GLY A 289 36.21 22.20 -9.60
CA GLY A 289 37.65 22.37 -9.70
C GLY A 289 38.09 22.94 -11.05
N ASP A 290 39.28 23.52 -11.08
CA ASP A 290 39.88 23.99 -12.33
C ASP A 290 40.25 22.81 -13.24
N GLY A 291 40.06 23.01 -14.55
CA GLY A 291 40.36 22.03 -15.59
C GLY A 291 39.37 20.88 -15.71
N VAL A 292 38.23 20.93 -15.02
CA VAL A 292 37.18 19.90 -15.12
C VAL A 292 36.40 20.05 -16.43
N THR A 293 36.18 18.93 -17.11
CA THR A 293 35.44 18.81 -18.37
C THR A 293 34.29 17.81 -18.25
N GLY A 294 33.41 17.75 -19.25
CA GLY A 294 32.19 16.93 -19.23
C GLY A 294 30.98 17.65 -18.64
N ALA A 295 29.85 16.96 -18.60
CA ALA A 295 28.60 17.50 -18.08
C ALA A 295 27.78 16.36 -17.45
N GLN A 296 27.31 16.57 -16.23
CA GLN A 296 26.49 15.62 -15.50
C GLN A 296 25.00 16.04 -15.59
N PRO A 297 24.09 15.19 -16.08
CA PRO A 297 22.66 15.50 -16.10
C PRO A 297 22.10 15.74 -14.70
N VAL A 298 21.15 16.66 -14.59
CA VAL A 298 20.33 16.85 -13.39
C VAL A 298 19.48 15.60 -13.15
N GLN A 299 19.38 15.15 -11.90
CA GLN A 299 18.43 14.12 -11.49
C GLN A 299 17.27 14.76 -10.71
N VAL A 300 16.11 14.13 -10.71
CA VAL A 300 14.98 14.51 -9.84
C VAL A 300 14.62 13.30 -8.99
N ALA A 301 14.49 13.51 -7.69
CA ALA A 301 14.24 12.47 -6.69
C ALA A 301 12.94 12.76 -5.94
N ASN A 302 12.07 11.75 -5.74
CA ASN A 302 11.01 11.85 -4.74
C ASN A 302 11.64 11.61 -3.34
N ALA A 303 11.54 12.61 -2.46
CA ALA A 303 12.08 12.54 -1.10
C ALA A 303 11.37 11.54 -0.19
N GLU A 304 10.20 11.02 -0.56
CA GLU A 304 9.53 9.96 0.20
C GLU A 304 10.21 8.60 0.05
N GLY A 305 10.96 8.40 -1.05
CA GLY A 305 11.64 7.16 -1.36
C GLY A 305 13.16 7.25 -1.21
N SER A 306 13.85 6.70 -2.20
CA SER A 306 15.32 6.75 -2.30
C SER A 306 15.73 6.85 -3.77
N THR A 307 16.84 7.52 -4.06
CA THR A 307 17.31 7.72 -5.45
C THR A 307 18.80 7.41 -5.57
N LYS A 308 19.14 6.52 -6.52
CA LYS A 308 20.52 6.22 -6.84
C LYS A 308 21.16 7.37 -7.62
N LEU A 309 22.30 7.85 -7.15
CA LEU A 309 23.10 8.84 -7.84
C LEU A 309 23.66 8.27 -9.15
N ALA A 310 23.64 9.09 -10.19
CA ALA A 310 24.32 8.79 -11.44
C ALA A 310 25.84 8.67 -11.21
N ALA A 311 26.48 7.76 -11.97
CA ALA A 311 27.94 7.71 -12.05
C ALA A 311 28.47 9.05 -12.57
N ALA A 312 29.64 9.49 -12.12
CA ALA A 312 30.20 10.78 -12.51
C ALA A 312 30.54 10.82 -14.01
N ALA A 313 29.95 11.77 -14.75
CA ALA A 313 30.30 12.09 -16.14
C ALA A 313 31.22 13.31 -16.28
N PHE A 314 31.84 13.76 -15.18
CA PHE A 314 32.91 14.75 -15.20
C PHE A 314 34.27 14.06 -15.29
N GLU A 315 35.19 14.70 -15.99
CA GLU A 315 36.60 14.28 -16.11
C GLU A 315 37.50 15.42 -15.65
N ARG A 316 38.63 15.10 -14.99
CA ARG A 316 39.62 16.09 -14.56
C ARG A 316 41.03 15.55 -14.80
N PRO A 317 41.76 16.01 -15.82
CA PRO A 317 43.07 15.46 -16.17
C PRO A 317 44.07 15.48 -15.01
N GLY A 318 44.65 14.31 -14.70
CA GLY A 318 45.58 14.13 -13.56
C GLY A 318 44.90 13.88 -12.21
N TYR A 319 43.58 13.74 -12.15
CA TYR A 319 42.82 13.47 -10.92
C TYR A 319 41.89 12.27 -11.08
N GLU A 320 41.68 11.56 -9.98
CA GLU A 320 40.68 10.50 -9.82
C GLU A 320 39.46 11.06 -9.05
N PHE A 321 38.25 10.70 -9.50
CA PHE A 321 37.01 11.08 -8.84
C PHE A 321 36.83 10.24 -7.56
N VAL A 322 36.71 10.91 -6.42
CA VAL A 322 36.57 10.28 -5.09
C VAL A 322 35.10 10.06 -4.76
N GLY A 323 34.25 11.04 -5.08
CA GLY A 323 32.84 11.05 -4.68
C GLY A 323 32.20 12.41 -4.86
N TRP A 324 30.94 12.50 -4.44
CA TRP A 324 30.17 13.73 -4.30
C TRP A 324 30.22 14.23 -2.85
N ASN A 325 30.09 15.55 -2.66
CA ASN A 325 29.92 16.14 -1.34
C ASN A 325 28.92 17.30 -1.38
N THR A 326 28.20 17.57 -0.28
CA THR A 326 27.27 18.72 -0.20
C THR A 326 27.96 20.09 -0.06
N ALA A 327 29.28 20.11 0.15
CA ALA A 327 30.12 21.31 0.18
C ALA A 327 31.26 21.23 -0.86
N THR A 328 31.70 22.38 -1.35
CA THR A 328 32.81 22.50 -2.32
C THR A 328 34.14 22.01 -1.76
N ASP A 329 34.39 22.23 -0.47
CA ASP A 329 35.62 21.92 0.25
C ASP A 329 35.68 20.50 0.86
N GLY A 330 34.63 19.71 0.66
CA GLY A 330 34.53 18.34 1.19
C GLY A 330 34.11 18.24 2.66
N THR A 331 33.80 19.36 3.34
CA THR A 331 33.38 19.36 4.77
C THR A 331 31.93 18.93 4.99
N GLY A 332 31.13 18.85 3.93
CA GLY A 332 29.73 18.42 3.96
C GLY A 332 29.56 16.90 3.98
N VAL A 333 28.33 16.44 3.73
CA VAL A 333 28.01 15.01 3.65
C VAL A 333 28.61 14.43 2.36
N ALA A 334 29.39 13.36 2.48
CA ALA A 334 30.04 12.68 1.37
C ALA A 334 29.22 11.49 0.87
N PHE A 335 29.18 11.29 -0.45
CA PHE A 335 28.54 10.17 -1.13
C PHE A 335 29.47 9.61 -2.19
N SER A 336 29.55 8.30 -2.34
CA SER A 336 30.32 7.62 -3.38
C SER A 336 29.61 7.72 -4.74
N GLY A 337 30.34 7.52 -5.83
CA GLY A 337 29.76 7.41 -7.17
C GLY A 337 28.83 6.20 -7.27
N GLY A 338 27.51 6.43 -7.34
CA GLY A 338 26.51 5.37 -7.37
C GLY A 338 25.85 5.04 -6.03
N ASP A 339 26.12 5.82 -4.98
CA ASP A 339 25.39 5.72 -3.70
C ASP A 339 23.90 6.06 -3.86
N THR A 340 23.09 5.68 -2.87
CA THR A 340 21.65 5.93 -2.84
C THR A 340 21.34 7.02 -1.82
N LEU A 341 20.82 8.15 -2.28
CA LEU A 341 20.22 9.16 -1.40
C LEU A 341 18.92 8.62 -0.82
N THR A 342 18.75 8.84 0.48
CA THR A 342 17.59 8.40 1.27
C THR A 342 16.70 9.60 1.62
N LYS A 343 15.51 9.32 2.19
CA LYS A 343 14.58 10.35 2.68
C LYS A 343 15.27 11.42 3.54
N SER A 344 16.13 11.04 4.48
CA SER A 344 16.83 12.01 5.36
C SER A 344 17.79 12.93 4.63
N ASP A 345 18.37 12.49 3.50
CA ASP A 345 19.27 13.31 2.68
C ASP A 345 18.50 14.32 1.81
N LEU A 346 17.21 14.06 1.57
CA LEU A 346 16.37 14.79 0.64
C LEU A 346 15.35 15.73 1.33
N THR A 347 14.86 15.40 2.53
CA THR A 347 13.81 16.19 3.21
C THR A 347 14.22 17.62 3.57
N GLY A 348 15.51 17.94 3.62
CA GLY A 348 15.99 19.32 3.79
C GLY A 348 15.84 20.21 2.53
N HIS A 349 15.49 19.61 1.38
CA HIS A 349 15.56 20.23 0.06
C HIS A 349 14.26 20.09 -0.76
N LEU A 350 13.12 19.82 -0.11
CA LEU A 350 11.82 19.69 -0.80
C LEU A 350 11.49 20.94 -1.63
N GLY A 351 11.07 20.75 -2.88
CA GLY A 351 10.79 21.82 -3.84
C GLY A 351 12.00 22.64 -4.27
N GLN A 352 13.22 22.24 -3.88
CA GLN A 352 14.46 23.00 -4.06
C GLN A 352 15.53 22.19 -4.81
N THR A 353 16.70 22.80 -4.98
CA THR A 353 17.88 22.18 -5.58
C THR A 353 18.89 21.78 -4.50
N LEU A 354 19.25 20.51 -4.46
CA LEU A 354 20.45 20.00 -3.80
C LEU A 354 21.61 20.06 -4.79
N THR A 355 22.72 20.70 -4.42
CA THR A 355 23.94 20.74 -5.25
C THR A 355 24.99 19.81 -4.68
N LEU A 356 25.45 18.86 -5.50
CA LEU A 356 26.52 17.94 -5.18
C LEU A 356 27.80 18.31 -5.92
N TYR A 357 28.89 18.47 -5.18
CA TYR A 357 30.20 18.89 -5.67
C TYR A 357 31.13 17.69 -5.79
N ALA A 358 31.72 17.50 -6.97
CA ALA A 358 32.69 16.44 -7.19
C ALA A 358 33.94 16.66 -6.32
N GLN A 359 34.44 15.59 -5.70
CA GLN A 359 35.66 15.58 -4.92
C GLN A 359 36.72 14.79 -5.67
N TRP A 360 37.94 15.33 -5.70
CA TRP A 360 39.02 14.88 -6.58
C TRP A 360 40.30 14.63 -5.78
N LYS A 361 40.97 13.52 -6.05
CA LYS A 361 42.30 13.21 -5.52
C LYS A 361 43.29 13.22 -6.69
N ALA A 362 44.48 13.80 -6.48
CA ALA A 362 45.51 13.80 -7.52
C ALA A 362 46.02 12.37 -7.73
N VAL A 363 46.15 11.96 -9.00
CA VAL A 363 46.83 10.70 -9.34
C VAL A 363 48.32 10.97 -9.25
N GLU A 364 48.99 10.36 -8.27
CA GLU A 364 50.45 10.44 -8.18
C GLU A 364 51.06 9.82 -9.44
N GLY A 365 51.96 10.57 -10.09
CA GLY A 365 52.74 10.03 -11.21
C GLY A 365 53.60 8.85 -10.76
N PRO A 366 54.08 8.00 -11.70
CA PRO A 366 55.03 6.96 -11.35
C PRO A 366 56.21 7.61 -10.62
N ALA A 367 56.56 7.06 -9.45
CA ALA A 367 57.72 7.52 -8.70
C ALA A 367 58.94 7.58 -9.62
N GLU A 368 59.67 8.70 -9.57
CA GLU A 368 60.87 8.89 -10.37
C GLU A 368 61.79 7.68 -10.14
N PRO A 369 62.23 6.95 -11.20
CA PRO A 369 62.98 5.72 -11.01
C PRO A 369 64.22 6.04 -10.18
N GLU A 370 64.44 5.26 -9.11
CA GLU A 370 65.56 5.49 -8.20
C GLU A 370 66.84 5.67 -9.01
N LYS A 371 67.56 6.77 -8.72
CA LYS A 371 68.82 7.08 -9.41
C LYS A 371 69.72 5.84 -9.37
N PRO A 372 70.34 5.44 -10.50
CA PRO A 372 71.23 4.30 -10.52
C PRO A 372 72.28 4.45 -9.41
N VAL A 373 72.32 3.47 -8.50
CA VAL A 373 73.38 3.41 -7.50
C VAL A 373 74.70 3.27 -8.25
N GLU A 374 75.62 4.20 -8.00
CA GLU A 374 76.94 4.20 -8.61
C GLU A 374 77.66 2.90 -8.18
N PRO A 375 78.19 2.09 -9.12
CA PRO A 375 78.76 0.80 -8.77
C PRO A 375 79.97 0.98 -7.85
N GLU A 376 79.92 0.35 -6.68
CA GLU A 376 81.00 0.45 -5.69
C GLU A 376 82.34 0.00 -6.31
N LEU A 377 83.38 0.81 -6.11
CA LEU A 377 84.73 0.43 -6.49
C LEU A 377 85.14 -0.81 -5.67
N PRO A 378 85.78 -1.82 -6.29
CA PRO A 378 86.25 -2.99 -5.56
C PRO A 378 87.30 -2.56 -4.54
N THR A 379 87.02 -2.81 -3.26
CA THR A 379 87.99 -2.65 -2.18
C THR A 379 89.14 -3.65 -2.36
N GLY A 380 90.36 -3.18 -2.09
CA GLY A 380 91.57 -3.99 -2.19
C GLY A 380 91.59 -5.15 -1.18
N PRO A 381 92.48 -6.14 -1.37
CA PRO A 381 92.50 -7.34 -0.53
C PRO A 381 92.79 -7.02 0.94
N GLU A 382 91.95 -7.55 1.82
CA GLU A 382 92.11 -7.57 3.28
C GLU A 382 93.50 -8.11 3.68
N THR A 383 94.10 -7.53 4.72
CA THR A 383 95.37 -8.01 5.28
C THR A 383 95.11 -8.99 6.43
N PRO A 384 95.92 -10.04 6.63
CA PRO A 384 95.62 -11.09 7.60
C PRO A 384 95.76 -10.58 9.05
N THR A 385 94.77 -10.83 9.88
CA THR A 385 94.84 -10.64 11.33
C THR A 385 95.43 -11.87 12.03
N ASP A 386 96.11 -11.63 13.15
CA ASP A 386 96.89 -12.60 13.94
C ASP A 386 95.97 -13.60 14.69
N PRO A 387 96.39 -14.83 15.01
CA PRO A 387 95.52 -15.83 15.64
C PRO A 387 95.26 -15.57 17.13
N GLU A 388 93.99 -15.60 17.52
CA GLU A 388 93.56 -15.66 18.93
C GLU A 388 94.06 -16.94 19.62
N THR A 389 94.43 -16.82 20.91
CA THR A 389 94.94 -17.94 21.74
C THR A 389 93.79 -18.75 22.38
N PRO A 390 94.00 -20.05 22.67
CA PRO A 390 92.89 -20.96 22.97
C PRO A 390 92.39 -20.89 24.42
N THR A 391 91.13 -21.27 24.61
CA THR A 391 90.55 -21.64 25.91
C THR A 391 90.06 -23.09 25.90
N ASP A 392 90.23 -23.77 27.04
CA ASP A 392 90.00 -25.22 27.27
C ASP A 392 88.49 -25.52 27.55
N PRO A 393 88.01 -26.78 27.60
CA PRO A 393 86.68 -27.12 27.10
C PRO A 393 85.67 -27.47 28.20
N GLU A 394 84.38 -27.40 27.86
CA GLU A 394 83.35 -28.15 28.60
C GLU A 394 83.13 -29.55 28.01
N ALA A 395 82.91 -30.50 28.90
CA ALA A 395 82.73 -31.93 28.64
C ALA A 395 81.35 -32.38 29.19
N PRO A 396 80.84 -33.59 28.92
CA PRO A 396 79.70 -33.71 28.01
C PRO A 396 78.45 -34.37 28.62
N THR A 397 77.30 -34.21 27.96
CA THR A 397 76.13 -35.10 28.12
C THR A 397 75.50 -35.42 26.76
N GLY A 398 75.55 -36.67 26.33
CA GLY A 398 74.69 -37.22 25.27
C GLY A 398 73.57 -38.09 25.85
N PRO A 399 72.96 -39.03 25.10
CA PRO A 399 73.04 -39.25 23.65
C PRO A 399 71.67 -39.12 22.93
N GLU A 400 71.68 -39.14 21.59
CA GLU A 400 70.47 -39.21 20.74
C GLU A 400 69.88 -40.62 20.60
N ALA A 401 68.61 -40.68 20.14
CA ALA A 401 68.05 -41.55 19.07
C ALA A 401 66.60 -42.00 19.39
N PRO A 402 65.86 -42.60 18.42
CA PRO A 402 65.44 -42.13 17.09
C PRO A 402 63.88 -41.98 17.08
N GLY A 403 63.14 -41.55 16.04
CA GLY A 403 63.32 -41.50 14.59
C GLY A 403 62.30 -42.41 13.89
N ASP A 404 61.31 -41.82 13.19
CA ASP A 404 60.40 -42.44 12.19
C ASP A 404 59.62 -41.28 11.51
N GLY A 405 59.36 -41.20 10.19
CA GLY A 405 59.76 -42.10 9.10
C GLY A 405 58.61 -42.46 8.16
N SER A 406 58.14 -41.54 7.31
CA SER A 406 57.47 -41.90 6.05
C SER A 406 57.33 -40.73 5.08
N ASP A 407 58.10 -40.76 3.99
CA ASP A 407 57.83 -40.00 2.77
C ASP A 407 56.59 -40.54 2.01
N THR A 408 56.17 -39.78 0.99
CA THR A 408 55.43 -40.10 -0.27
C THR A 408 54.22 -39.17 -0.51
N GLU A 409 53.96 -38.64 -1.70
CA GLU A 409 54.78 -38.42 -2.92
C GLU A 409 54.11 -37.30 -3.76
N LYS A 410 54.87 -36.57 -4.59
CA LYS A 410 54.34 -35.76 -5.74
C LYS A 410 54.13 -36.73 -6.95
N PRO A 411 53.92 -36.38 -8.25
CA PRO A 411 53.80 -35.09 -8.99
C PRO A 411 52.50 -35.05 -9.88
N ASP A 412 52.20 -34.17 -10.86
CA ASP A 412 52.43 -32.73 -11.11
C ASP A 412 51.35 -32.15 -12.10
N GLU A 413 51.58 -30.91 -12.57
CA GLU A 413 51.03 -30.18 -13.74
C GLU A 413 50.07 -30.86 -14.76
N THR A 414 49.08 -30.10 -15.26
CA THR A 414 49.11 -29.57 -16.66
C THR A 414 48.01 -28.54 -17.02
N VAL A 415 48.47 -27.33 -17.40
CA VAL A 415 48.18 -26.55 -18.64
C VAL A 415 46.73 -26.42 -19.20
N ARG A 416 46.31 -25.16 -19.46
CA ARG A 416 45.09 -24.69 -20.17
C ARG A 416 45.16 -24.94 -21.70
N PRO A 417 44.05 -24.92 -22.47
CA PRO A 417 43.58 -23.65 -23.08
C PRO A 417 42.04 -23.52 -23.26
N ALA A 418 41.60 -22.43 -23.90
CA ALA A 418 40.19 -22.01 -24.03
C ALA A 418 39.50 -22.44 -25.35
N GLY A 419 38.16 -22.38 -25.41
CA GLY A 419 37.42 -22.48 -26.69
C GLY A 419 35.88 -22.54 -26.64
N SER A 420 35.24 -21.41 -26.97
CA SER A 420 34.11 -21.30 -27.94
C SER A 420 32.79 -22.09 -27.79
N VAL A 421 31.70 -21.33 -27.56
CA VAL A 421 30.39 -21.32 -28.27
C VAL A 421 29.62 -22.64 -28.52
N ALA A 422 28.41 -22.77 -27.95
CA ALA A 422 27.15 -22.96 -28.72
C ALA A 422 25.86 -22.95 -27.86
N THR A 423 24.81 -22.39 -28.43
CA THR A 423 23.39 -22.35 -28.05
C THR A 423 22.72 -23.68 -27.67
N THR A 424 21.75 -23.67 -26.74
CA THR A 424 20.41 -24.27 -26.97
C THR A 424 19.33 -23.81 -25.96
N THR A 425 18.07 -24.02 -26.34
CA THR A 425 16.80 -23.49 -25.79
C THR A 425 16.21 -24.33 -24.64
N SER A 426 15.05 -23.91 -24.08
CA SER A 426 14.10 -24.68 -23.24
C SER A 426 14.45 -24.83 -21.74
N ALA A 427 13.54 -24.73 -20.75
CA ALA A 427 12.11 -24.31 -20.71
C ALA A 427 11.69 -23.99 -19.23
N LEU A 428 10.40 -23.68 -19.01
CA LEU A 428 9.81 -23.43 -17.68
C LEU A 428 9.95 -24.63 -16.71
N PRO A 429 9.87 -24.38 -15.39
CA PRO A 429 9.22 -25.28 -14.45
C PRO A 429 7.78 -24.81 -14.17
N GLN A 430 6.82 -25.75 -14.23
CA GLN A 430 5.43 -25.56 -13.76
C GLN A 430 5.15 -26.58 -12.66
N ALA A 431 4.33 -26.19 -11.67
CA ALA A 431 3.57 -27.01 -10.72
C ALA A 431 4.15 -28.35 -10.20
N GLY A 432 4.36 -28.43 -8.88
CA GLY A 432 4.50 -29.68 -8.12
C GLY A 432 3.41 -29.79 -7.05
N ASP A 433 2.78 -30.97 -6.96
CA ASP A 433 1.51 -31.17 -6.25
C ASP A 433 1.54 -31.12 -4.72
N ALA A 434 0.36 -30.83 -4.16
CA ALA A 434 0.06 -30.94 -2.74
C ALA A 434 0.06 -32.40 -2.26
N THR A 435 0.58 -32.65 -1.05
CA THR A 435 0.35 -33.90 -0.32
C THR A 435 -0.11 -33.67 1.12
N SER A 436 -1.19 -34.37 1.45
CA SER A 436 -1.85 -34.52 2.74
C SER A 436 -0.93 -34.72 3.95
N SER A 437 -1.22 -34.06 5.09
CA SER A 437 -1.74 -34.75 6.30
C SER A 437 -1.72 -33.85 7.56
N VAL A 438 -2.88 -33.67 8.23
CA VAL A 438 -2.96 -33.08 9.58
C VAL A 438 -4.11 -33.72 10.38
N LEU A 439 -3.78 -34.22 11.58
CA LEU A 439 -4.59 -34.56 12.79
C LEU A 439 -4.16 -35.92 13.37
N PRO A 440 -3.93 -36.02 14.70
CA PRO A 440 -5.04 -35.94 15.65
C PRO A 440 -4.75 -35.29 17.02
N VAL A 441 -5.66 -34.42 17.49
CA VAL A 441 -5.91 -34.17 18.92
C VAL A 441 -7.41 -33.93 19.12
N LEU A 442 -8.17 -34.92 19.60
CA LEU A 442 -9.51 -34.72 20.17
C LEU A 442 -9.98 -35.99 20.92
N LEU A 443 -9.54 -36.15 22.18
CA LEU A 443 -10.10 -37.16 23.10
C LEU A 443 -10.24 -36.53 24.49
N GLY A 444 -11.34 -35.79 24.71
CA GLY A 444 -11.55 -35.06 25.97
C GLY A 444 -12.96 -34.55 26.27
N ILE A 445 -13.89 -34.56 25.30
CA ILE A 445 -15.21 -33.87 25.46
C ILE A 445 -16.38 -34.85 25.68
N ALA A 446 -16.20 -36.16 25.43
CA ALA A 446 -17.27 -37.15 25.59
C ALA A 446 -17.72 -37.41 27.06
N GLY A 447 -16.91 -37.01 28.05
CA GLY A 447 -17.20 -37.30 29.47
C GLY A 447 -18.22 -36.35 30.13
N ALA A 448 -18.28 -35.08 29.72
CA ALA A 448 -19.06 -34.06 30.42
C ALA A 448 -20.57 -34.14 30.12
N VAL A 449 -20.94 -34.54 28.90
CA VAL A 449 -22.34 -34.55 28.42
C VAL A 449 -23.20 -35.58 29.15
N LEU A 450 -22.61 -36.70 29.60
CA LEU A 450 -23.35 -37.79 30.25
C LEU A 450 -23.84 -37.43 31.66
N VAL A 451 -23.14 -36.54 32.37
CA VAL A 451 -23.47 -36.16 33.77
C VAL A 451 -24.68 -35.23 33.81
N VAL A 452 -24.78 -34.28 32.86
CA VAL A 452 -25.89 -33.32 32.78
C VAL A 452 -27.22 -34.03 32.45
N ALA A 453 -27.19 -35.01 31.53
CA ALA A 453 -28.38 -35.76 31.14
C ALA A 453 -29.03 -36.53 32.32
N VAL A 454 -28.23 -37.10 33.22
CA VAL A 454 -28.73 -37.83 34.40
C VAL A 454 -29.36 -36.90 35.44
N LEU A 455 -28.84 -35.67 35.59
CA LEU A 455 -29.40 -34.68 36.52
C LEU A 455 -30.74 -34.12 36.04
N VAL A 456 -30.89 -33.83 34.74
CA VAL A 456 -32.17 -33.37 34.15
C VAL A 456 -33.25 -34.45 34.26
N MET A 457 -32.90 -35.72 34.02
CA MET A 457 -33.84 -36.86 34.11
C MET A 457 -34.35 -37.13 35.53
N ARG A 458 -33.58 -36.81 36.58
CA ARG A 458 -34.05 -36.95 37.98
C ARG A 458 -35.05 -35.87 38.40
N ARG A 459 -35.06 -34.69 37.76
CA ARG A 459 -35.94 -33.57 38.13
C ARG A 459 -37.36 -33.65 37.54
N ARG A 460 -37.64 -34.60 36.64
CA ARG A 460 -38.95 -34.82 35.98
C ARG A 460 -39.67 -36.12 36.42
N ARG A 461 -39.30 -36.71 37.56
CA ARG A 461 -39.93 -37.93 38.12
C ARG A 461 -40.43 -37.76 39.57
N GLY A 462 -40.68 -36.51 39.97
CA GLY A 462 -41.15 -36.15 41.30
C GLY A 462 -42.20 -35.05 41.23
N GLU A 463 -43.31 -35.33 40.54
CA GLU A 463 -44.63 -34.69 40.60
C GLU A 463 -45.65 -35.67 40.00
#